data_AF-A0A150SUV4-F1
#
_entry.id   AF-A0A150SUV4-F1
#
_cell.length_a   1.000
_cell.length_b   1.000
_cell.length_c   1.000
_cell.angle_alpha   90.00
_cell.angle_beta   90.00
_cell.angle_gamma   90.00
#
_symmetry.space_group_name_H-M   'P 1'
#
loop_
_entity.id
_entity.type
_entity.pdbx_description
1 polymer ?
#
loop_
_entity_poly.entity_id
_entity_poly.type
_entity_poly.pdbx_seq_one_letter_code
_entity_poly.pdbx_strand_id
1 'polypeptide(L)'
;MESQLSFVSVDLVRAAQRSEEYFRGVDAAQLQTALERYKKFLHLAARHPDRRLAPTREIDHMWHLHMLHPRAYQNDCQRIFGSVLDHEGGFGAVPEELPALKQTFAETAALWEHEFGEPYVQEPGTGATSCWHNCQSRCWHACSKK
;
A
#
# COMPACT_ATOMS: atom_id res chain seq x y z
N MET A 1 -11.30 -21.22 -3.66
CA MET A 1 -11.63 -19.87 -3.13
C MET A 1 -10.79 -18.76 -3.80
N GLU A 2 -10.14 -19.04 -4.94
CA GLU A 2 -9.16 -18.15 -5.59
C GLU A 2 -9.76 -17.08 -6.53
N SER A 3 -11.09 -17.01 -6.69
CA SER A 3 -11.69 -16.14 -7.72
C SER A 3 -12.20 -14.78 -7.21
N GLN A 4 -11.92 -14.40 -5.96
CA GLN A 4 -12.52 -13.22 -5.36
C GLN A 4 -11.61 -11.99 -5.28
N LEU A 5 -10.36 -12.01 -5.77
CA LEU A 5 -9.43 -10.87 -5.66
C LEU A 5 -8.82 -10.41 -7.00
N SER A 6 -9.53 -10.53 -8.13
CA SER A 6 -9.10 -9.94 -9.42
C SER A 6 -9.66 -8.51 -9.59
N PHE A 7 -9.35 -7.63 -8.64
CA PHE A 7 -9.82 -6.24 -8.70
C PHE A 7 -8.87 -5.27 -9.38
N VAL A 8 -7.61 -5.66 -9.58
CA VAL A 8 -6.61 -4.81 -10.23
C VAL A 8 -6.45 -5.29 -11.67
N SER A 9 -6.79 -4.42 -12.62
CA SER A 9 -6.76 -4.71 -14.05
C SER A 9 -5.38 -4.52 -14.69
N VAL A 10 -4.45 -3.88 -13.96
CA VAL A 10 -3.07 -3.64 -14.37
C VAL A 10 -2.16 -4.78 -13.91
N ASP A 11 -1.24 -5.20 -14.79
CA ASP A 11 -0.12 -6.06 -14.41
C ASP A 11 0.92 -5.26 -13.61
N LEU A 12 0.65 -5.12 -12.31
CA LEU A 12 1.52 -4.35 -11.40
C LEU A 12 2.88 -5.01 -11.17
N VAL A 13 3.01 -6.33 -11.34
CA VAL A 13 4.31 -7.00 -11.27
C VAL A 13 5.19 -6.54 -12.42
N ARG A 14 4.65 -6.55 -13.65
CA ARG A 14 5.37 -6.04 -14.82
C ARG A 14 5.63 -4.53 -14.72
N ALA A 15 4.70 -3.75 -14.16
CA ALA A 15 4.90 -2.33 -13.92
C ALA A 15 6.06 -2.11 -12.92
N ALA A 16 6.11 -2.88 -11.83
CA ALA A 16 7.15 -2.81 -10.82
C ALA A 16 8.53 -3.20 -11.38
N GLN A 17 8.61 -4.26 -12.20
CA GLN A 17 9.85 -4.67 -12.88
C GLN A 17 10.44 -3.60 -13.80
N ARG A 18 9.60 -2.73 -14.35
CA ARG A 18 10.01 -1.61 -15.22
C ARG A 18 10.24 -0.31 -14.45
N SER A 19 9.94 -0.27 -13.16
CA SER A 19 10.11 0.91 -12.33
C SER A 19 11.58 1.09 -11.95
N GLU A 20 12.05 2.33 -11.91
CA GLU A 20 13.44 2.64 -11.59
C GLU A 20 13.70 2.72 -10.07
N GLU A 21 12.67 2.65 -9.24
CA GLU A 21 12.74 3.01 -7.82
C GLU A 21 12.75 1.80 -6.88
N TYR A 22 11.70 1.68 -6.04
CA TYR A 22 11.62 0.79 -4.88
C TYR A 22 11.74 -0.70 -5.24
N PHE A 23 11.20 -1.11 -6.39
CA PHE A 23 11.15 -2.50 -6.81
C PHE A 23 12.32 -2.92 -7.72
N ARG A 24 13.33 -2.06 -7.91
CA ARG A 24 14.48 -2.38 -8.74
C ARG A 24 15.25 -3.57 -8.16
N GLY A 25 15.35 -4.64 -8.96
CA GLY A 25 16.09 -5.85 -8.57
C GLY A 25 15.37 -6.74 -7.55
N VAL A 26 14.14 -6.40 -7.17
CA VAL A 26 13.25 -7.27 -6.39
C VAL A 26 12.80 -8.41 -7.29
N ASP A 27 12.85 -9.64 -6.79
CA ASP A 27 12.49 -10.80 -7.59
C ASP A 27 10.98 -10.91 -7.84
N ALA A 28 10.58 -11.70 -8.85
CA ALA A 28 9.18 -11.82 -9.23
C ALA A 28 8.28 -12.40 -8.11
N ALA A 29 8.81 -13.24 -7.22
CA ALA A 29 8.04 -13.84 -6.13
C ALA A 29 7.75 -12.82 -5.02
N GLN A 30 8.73 -11.98 -4.71
CA GLN A 30 8.57 -10.84 -3.81
C GLN A 30 7.57 -9.82 -4.39
N LEU A 31 7.64 -9.51 -5.69
CA LEU A 31 6.66 -8.64 -6.34
C LEU A 31 5.24 -9.21 -6.33
N GLN A 32 5.10 -10.53 -6.51
CA GLN A 32 3.80 -11.18 -6.39
C GLN A 32 3.26 -11.08 -4.96
N THR A 33 4.12 -11.25 -3.96
CA THR A 33 3.75 -11.08 -2.54
C THR A 33 3.27 -9.66 -2.26
N ALA A 34 4.00 -8.65 -2.75
CA ALA A 34 3.63 -7.25 -2.65
C ALA A 34 2.28 -6.95 -3.33
N LEU A 35 2.03 -7.52 -4.51
CA LEU A 35 0.76 -7.39 -5.22
C LEU A 35 -0.40 -8.01 -4.41
N GLU A 36 -0.23 -9.22 -3.87
CA GLU A 36 -1.28 -9.84 -3.07
C GLU A 36 -1.58 -9.04 -1.80
N ARG A 37 -0.56 -8.46 -1.17
CA ARG A 37 -0.74 -7.58 -0.02
C ARG A 37 -1.45 -6.28 -0.38
N TYR A 38 -1.17 -5.70 -1.54
CA TYR A 38 -1.92 -4.55 -2.06
C TYR A 38 -3.39 -4.89 -2.32
N LYS A 39 -3.69 -6.05 -2.91
CA LYS A 39 -5.08 -6.50 -3.11
C LYS A 39 -5.81 -6.68 -1.78
N LYS A 40 -5.15 -7.25 -0.76
CA LYS A 40 -5.69 -7.35 0.60
C LYS A 40 -5.97 -5.97 1.20
N PHE A 41 -5.10 -4.98 0.96
CA PHE A 41 -5.33 -3.60 1.40
C PHE A 41 -6.58 -2.98 0.74
N LEU A 42 -6.77 -3.18 -0.58
CA LEU A 42 -7.99 -2.72 -1.25
C LEU A 42 -9.26 -3.40 -0.71
N HIS A 43 -9.19 -4.70 -0.42
CA HIS A 43 -10.29 -5.42 0.24
C HIS A 43 -10.60 -4.83 1.61
N LEU A 44 -9.57 -4.54 2.42
CA LEU A 44 -9.74 -3.93 3.73
C LEU A 44 -10.37 -2.54 3.64
N ALA A 45 -9.93 -1.71 2.68
CA ALA A 45 -10.53 -0.41 2.39
C ALA A 45 -12.01 -0.52 1.98
N ALA A 46 -12.35 -1.53 1.17
CA ALA A 46 -13.73 -1.76 0.75
C ALA A 46 -14.64 -2.20 1.90
N ARG A 47 -14.11 -2.95 2.87
CA ARG A 47 -14.85 -3.39 4.07
C ARG A 47 -15.02 -2.30 5.12
N HIS A 48 -14.16 -1.28 5.10
CA HIS A 48 -14.14 -0.20 6.08
C HIS A 48 -14.15 1.18 5.41
N PRO A 49 -15.19 1.53 4.61
CA PRO A 49 -15.23 2.77 3.84
C PRO A 49 -15.18 4.04 4.70
N ASP A 50 -15.63 3.95 5.95
CA ASP A 50 -15.64 5.08 6.89
C ASP A 50 -14.33 5.26 7.68
N ARG A 51 -13.31 4.43 7.40
CA ARG A 51 -12.02 4.47 8.10
C ARG A 51 -10.89 4.86 7.16
N ARG A 52 -10.03 5.75 7.65
CA ARG A 52 -8.72 5.98 7.03
C ARG A 52 -7.83 4.76 7.30
N LEU A 53 -7.15 4.28 6.28
CA LEU A 53 -6.16 3.21 6.38
C LEU A 53 -4.79 3.75 6.00
N ALA A 54 -3.75 3.36 6.73
CA ALA A 54 -2.38 3.75 6.44
C ALA A 54 -1.62 2.55 5.87
N PRO A 55 -1.20 2.58 4.59
CA PRO A 55 -0.50 1.46 3.95
C PRO A 55 0.90 1.26 4.55
N THR A 56 1.43 0.02 4.48
CA THR A 56 2.88 -0.19 4.59
C THR A 56 3.58 0.39 3.36
N ARG A 57 4.89 0.63 3.45
CA ARG A 57 5.68 1.18 2.33
C ARG A 57 5.56 0.37 1.04
N GLU A 58 5.63 -0.95 1.13
CA GLU A 58 5.49 -1.82 -0.04
C GLU A 58 4.10 -1.71 -0.68
N ILE A 59 3.05 -1.69 0.14
CA ILE A 59 1.66 -1.53 -0.30
C ILE A 59 1.47 -0.16 -0.95
N ASP A 60 2.04 0.89 -0.36
CA ASP A 60 1.98 2.26 -0.89
C ASP A 60 2.64 2.37 -2.26
N HIS A 61 3.81 1.75 -2.47
CA HIS A 61 4.45 1.73 -3.78
C HIS A 61 3.64 0.95 -4.83
N MET A 62 3.01 -0.17 -4.48
CA MET A 62 2.09 -0.87 -5.40
C MET A 62 0.87 -0.01 -5.73
N TRP A 63 0.35 0.73 -4.76
CA TRP A 63 -0.73 1.68 -4.98
C TRP A 63 -0.30 2.80 -5.93
N HIS A 64 0.88 3.37 -5.76
CA HIS A 64 1.42 4.38 -6.69
C HIS A 64 1.53 3.84 -8.12
N LEU A 65 2.05 2.62 -8.31
CA LEU A 65 2.12 1.99 -9.63
C LEU A 65 0.73 1.83 -10.26
N HIS A 66 -0.29 1.54 -9.45
CA HIS A 66 -1.67 1.49 -9.92
C HIS A 66 -2.18 2.88 -10.34
N MET A 67 -1.93 3.91 -9.53
CA MET A 67 -2.31 5.31 -9.84
C MET A 67 -1.64 5.85 -11.11
N LEU A 68 -0.43 5.38 -11.45
CA LEU A 68 0.24 5.71 -12.72
C LEU A 68 -0.47 5.15 -13.96
N HIS A 69 -1.51 4.34 -13.78
CA HIS A 69 -2.43 3.88 -14.82
C HIS A 69 -3.82 4.48 -14.60
N PRO A 70 -4.00 5.80 -14.74
CA PRO A 70 -5.15 6.53 -14.19
C PRO A 70 -6.51 6.03 -14.67
N ARG A 71 -6.63 5.59 -15.94
CA ARG A 71 -7.89 5.02 -16.47
C ARG A 71 -8.23 3.68 -15.81
N ALA A 72 -7.23 2.81 -15.63
CA ALA A 72 -7.40 1.53 -14.98
C ALA A 72 -7.71 1.73 -13.50
N TYR A 73 -6.94 2.58 -12.83
CA TYR A 73 -7.15 2.93 -11.42
C TYR A 73 -8.55 3.47 -11.15
N GLN A 74 -9.02 4.42 -11.98
CA GLN A 74 -10.38 4.95 -11.86
C GLN A 74 -11.43 3.83 -12.03
N ASN A 75 -11.32 3.00 -13.08
CA ASN A 75 -12.30 1.94 -13.34
C ASN A 75 -12.32 0.88 -12.23
N ASP A 76 -11.14 0.49 -11.74
CA ASP A 76 -11.02 -0.47 -10.66
C ASP A 76 -11.56 0.10 -9.35
N CYS A 77 -11.24 1.34 -9.01
CA CYS A 77 -11.80 2.00 -7.83
C CYS A 77 -13.32 2.15 -7.92
N GLN A 78 -13.87 2.53 -9.08
CA GLN A 78 -15.30 2.59 -9.30
C GLN A 78 -15.98 1.23 -9.10
N ARG A 79 -15.34 0.14 -9.54
CA ARG A 79 -15.86 -1.22 -9.36
C ARG A 79 -15.78 -1.72 -7.92
N ILE A 80 -14.73 -1.34 -7.18
CA ILE A 80 -14.49 -1.82 -5.81
C ILE A 80 -15.23 -0.95 -4.78
N PHE A 81 -15.17 0.37 -4.94
CA PHE A 81 -15.58 1.37 -3.94
C PHE A 81 -16.74 2.27 -4.40
N GLY A 82 -17.13 2.22 -5.68
CA GLY A 82 -18.10 3.17 -6.26
C GLY A 82 -17.59 4.62 -6.38
N SER A 83 -16.30 4.84 -6.11
CA SER A 83 -15.63 6.14 -6.16
C SER A 83 -14.12 5.92 -6.26
N VAL A 84 -13.35 6.97 -6.49
CA VAL A 84 -11.87 6.89 -6.43
C VAL A 84 -11.45 6.82 -4.96
N LEU A 85 -10.61 5.84 -4.62
CA LEU A 85 -9.98 5.78 -3.30
C LEU A 85 -8.92 6.90 -3.23
N ASP A 86 -9.13 7.93 -2.42
CA ASP A 86 -8.22 9.06 -2.38
C ASP A 86 -6.89 8.72 -1.70
N HIS A 87 -5.79 9.29 -2.19
CA HIS A 87 -4.45 9.09 -1.64
C HIS A 87 -3.93 10.40 -1.03
N GLU A 88 -3.88 10.46 0.30
CA GLU A 88 -3.36 11.61 1.04
C GLU A 88 -1.88 11.39 1.41
N GLY A 89 -1.00 11.44 0.41
CA GLY A 89 0.43 11.18 0.61
C GLY A 89 1.12 12.11 1.60
N GLY A 90 0.62 13.33 1.80
CA GLY A 90 1.18 14.30 2.73
C GLY A 90 0.89 14.03 4.20
N PHE A 91 -0.02 13.11 4.52
CA PHE A 91 -0.48 12.91 5.89
C PHE A 91 0.66 12.44 6.81
N GLY A 92 0.92 13.21 7.88
CA GLY A 92 2.03 12.98 8.79
C GLY A 92 3.34 13.66 8.37
N ALA A 93 3.31 14.55 7.37
CA ALA A 93 4.48 15.34 6.97
C ALA A 93 4.83 16.43 7.99
N VAL A 94 3.85 16.92 8.76
CA VAL A 94 4.07 17.88 9.85
C VAL A 94 4.06 17.18 11.22
N PRO A 95 4.85 17.64 12.20
CA PRO A 95 4.95 17.00 13.51
C PRO A 95 3.61 16.79 14.22
N GLU A 96 2.65 17.68 14.00
CA GLU A 96 1.32 17.68 14.61
C GLU A 96 0.45 16.50 14.13
N GLU A 97 0.69 16.01 12.91
CA GLU A 97 -0.04 14.89 12.31
C GLU A 97 0.57 13.53 12.62
N LEU A 98 1.83 13.47 13.08
CA LEU A 98 2.53 12.23 13.38
C LEU A 98 1.79 11.33 14.39
N PRO A 99 1.20 11.84 15.49
CA PRO A 99 0.42 11.01 16.40
C PRO A 99 -0.78 10.35 15.72
N ALA A 100 -1.49 11.12 14.88
CA ALA A 100 -2.65 10.62 14.14
C ALA A 100 -2.25 9.55 13.12
N LEU A 101 -1.17 9.79 12.35
CA LEU A 101 -0.62 8.78 11.42
C LEU A 101 -0.26 7.48 12.15
N LYS A 102 0.44 7.56 13.30
CA LYS A 102 0.81 6.39 14.09
C LYS A 102 -0.41 5.62 14.58
N GLN A 103 -1.44 6.32 15.03
CA GLN A 103 -2.69 5.72 15.45
C GLN A 103 -3.39 5.03 14.26
N THR A 104 -3.56 5.71 13.13
CA THR A 104 -4.16 5.13 11.92
C THR A 104 -3.41 3.88 11.45
N PHE A 105 -2.07 3.89 11.51
CA PHE A 105 -1.26 2.72 11.17
C PHE A 105 -1.49 1.56 12.14
N ALA A 106 -1.52 1.81 13.45
CA ALA A 106 -1.80 0.78 14.44
C ALA A 106 -3.21 0.18 14.29
N GLU A 107 -4.21 1.01 14.00
CA GLU A 107 -5.58 0.57 13.73
C GLU A 107 -5.65 -0.26 12.44
N THR A 108 -4.96 0.16 11.39
CA THR A 108 -4.86 -0.60 10.13
C THR A 108 -4.22 -1.96 10.36
N ALA A 109 -3.14 -2.02 11.16
CA ALA A 109 -2.47 -3.27 11.50
C ALA A 109 -3.39 -4.23 12.26
N ALA A 110 -4.14 -3.73 13.25
CA ALA A 110 -5.10 -4.53 14.00
C ALA A 110 -6.24 -5.06 13.12
N LEU A 111 -6.77 -4.23 12.21
CA LEU A 111 -7.78 -4.65 11.24
C LEU A 111 -7.25 -5.73 10.29
N TRP A 112 -6.01 -5.56 9.82
CA TRP A 112 -5.35 -6.53 8.96
C TRP A 112 -5.17 -7.88 9.64
N GLU A 113 -4.63 -7.89 10.87
CA GLU A 113 -4.44 -9.12 11.64
C GLU A 113 -5.77 -9.82 11.92
N HIS A 114 -6.82 -9.06 12.24
CA HIS A 114 -8.16 -9.59 12.44
C HIS A 114 -8.77 -10.20 11.17
N GLU A 115 -8.64 -9.52 10.01
CA GLU A 115 -9.25 -9.97 8.75
C GLU A 115 -8.47 -11.14 8.10
N PHE A 116 -7.13 -11.15 8.20
CA PHE A 116 -6.28 -12.08 7.45
C PHE A 116 -5.50 -13.08 8.32
N GLY A 117 -5.45 -12.90 9.64
CA GLY A 117 -4.73 -13.80 10.55
C GLY A 117 -3.21 -13.80 10.36
N GLU A 118 -2.63 -12.76 9.75
CA GLU A 118 -1.21 -12.62 9.46
C GLU A 118 -0.69 -11.23 9.88
N PRO A 119 0.60 -11.06 10.19
CA PRO A 119 1.12 -9.77 10.63
C PRO A 119 1.07 -8.70 9.52
N TYR A 120 0.73 -7.47 9.90
CA TYR A 120 0.66 -6.38 8.94
C TYR A 120 2.03 -5.92 8.45
N VAL A 121 3.04 -5.89 9.33
CA VAL A 121 4.42 -5.59 8.95
C VAL A 121 5.19 -6.90 8.87
N GLN A 122 5.84 -7.15 7.74
CA GLN A 122 6.78 -8.26 7.61
C GLN A 122 8.16 -7.77 8.09
N GLU A 123 8.83 -8.54 8.94
CA GLU A 123 10.22 -8.27 9.37
C GLU A 123 11.13 -8.13 8.13
N PRO A 124 12.15 -7.26 8.16
CA PRO A 124 12.95 -6.93 6.97
C PRO A 124 13.87 -8.09 6.58
N GLY A 125 13.33 -9.02 5.79
CA GLY A 125 14.11 -9.96 4.99
C GLY A 125 14.66 -9.24 3.76
N THR A 126 15.91 -8.80 3.85
CA THR A 126 16.79 -8.39 2.74
C THR A 126 16.32 -7.24 1.83
N GLY A 127 16.84 -6.03 2.11
CA GLY A 127 17.36 -5.17 1.05
C GLY A 127 16.56 -3.94 0.64
N ALA A 128 16.38 -2.95 1.53
CA ALA A 128 16.34 -1.52 1.15
C ALA A 128 16.32 -0.59 2.39
N THR A 129 17.25 -0.78 3.33
CA THR A 129 17.64 0.30 4.25
C THR A 129 18.64 1.21 3.55
N SER A 130 18.13 2.16 2.77
CA SER A 130 18.70 3.50 2.71
C SER A 130 17.66 4.45 2.16
N CYS A 131 17.40 5.52 2.92
CA CYS A 131 16.65 6.69 2.49
C CYS A 131 17.16 7.18 1.14
N TRP A 132 16.31 7.71 0.27
CA TRP A 132 16.59 8.94 -0.48
C TRP A 132 15.33 9.50 -1.15
N HIS A 133 15.43 10.76 -1.52
CA HIS A 133 14.40 11.78 -1.62
C HIS A 133 13.46 11.72 -2.85
N ASN A 134 12.31 12.35 -2.63
CA ASN A 134 11.43 13.03 -3.59
C ASN A 134 10.52 12.17 -4.48
N CYS A 135 9.47 11.64 -3.86
CA CYS A 135 8.13 11.85 -4.39
C CYS A 135 7.25 12.33 -3.24
N GLN A 136 6.33 13.28 -3.49
CA GLN A 136 5.52 13.93 -2.47
C GLN A 136 4.52 12.97 -1.82
N SER A 137 4.97 12.06 -0.96
CA SER A 137 4.12 11.27 -0.07
C SER A 137 4.95 10.65 1.05
N ARG A 138 4.89 11.18 2.28
CA ARG A 138 5.71 10.72 3.42
C ARG A 138 4.88 10.02 4.49
N CYS A 139 4.20 8.93 4.12
CA CYS A 139 3.57 8.02 5.10
C CYS A 139 4.59 7.17 5.91
N TRP A 140 5.89 7.46 5.86
CA TRP A 140 6.96 6.56 6.33
C TRP A 140 7.39 6.75 7.80
N HIS A 141 6.96 7.79 8.51
CA HIS A 141 7.45 8.09 9.86
C HIS A 141 6.94 7.14 10.97
N ALA A 142 6.03 6.21 10.67
CA ALA A 142 5.54 5.24 11.66
C ALA A 142 6.51 4.08 11.94
N CYS A 143 7.46 3.79 11.04
CA CYS A 143 8.30 2.58 11.13
C CYS A 143 9.80 2.82 11.42
N SER A 144 10.22 4.02 11.86
CA SER A 144 11.62 4.23 12.26
C SER A 144 11.86 3.75 13.70
N LYS A 145 12.78 2.79 13.85
CA LYS A 145 13.29 2.30 15.14
C LYS A 145 13.83 3.46 16.00
N LYS A 146 13.52 3.45 17.30
CA LYS A 146 14.36 4.08 18.33
C LYS A 146 15.67 3.31 18.45
#